data_AF-A0A1M7YD51-F1
#
_entry.id   AF-A0A1M7YD51-F1
#
_cell.length_a   1.000
_cell.length_b   1.000
_cell.length_c   1.000
_cell.angle_alpha   90.00
_cell.angle_beta   90.00
_cell.angle_gamma   90.00
#
_symmetry.space_group_name_H-M   'P 1'
#
loop_
_entity.id
_entity.type
_entity.pdbx_description
1 polymer ?
#
loop_
_entity_poly.entity_id
_entity_poly.type
_entity_poly.pdbx_seq_one_letter_code
_entity_poly.pdbx_strand_id
1 'polypeptide(L)'
;MKRTDRKGKLATCVAILGFVGLSISSAPGAFAESPSPANYDNQGYKIFAAQRATPETNLTANSVNRNLATFYALRQYPGSPPRIPHEVDLTFSGNETDCLSCHAKGGYSPEFGKFAPVTPHPENVLCYQCHAQVTTTDLFVETNWQSINPPKLGLSFLSTSPPPIPHNLQMRENCIACHTGPAAVAEIRIEHAGRGDCRQCHATVVQTAPLKVFERK
;
A
#
# COMPACT_ATOMS: atom_id res chain seq x y z
N MET A 1 73.47 -20.90 -65.63
CA MET A 1 74.46 -20.70 -64.54
C MET A 1 74.54 -19.22 -64.23
N LYS A 2 73.57 -18.66 -63.47
CA LYS A 2 73.37 -17.20 -63.43
C LYS A 2 72.51 -16.76 -62.23
N ARG A 3 73.02 -15.72 -61.56
CA ARG A 3 72.37 -14.58 -60.89
C ARG A 3 71.25 -14.82 -59.84
N THR A 4 71.62 -14.48 -58.59
CA THR A 4 70.96 -13.51 -57.67
C THR A 4 69.59 -12.92 -58.04
N ASP A 5 68.63 -12.99 -57.09
CA ASP A 5 67.80 -11.87 -56.57
C ASP A 5 67.04 -12.37 -55.32
N ARG A 6 67.25 -11.89 -54.09
CA ARG A 6 66.85 -10.64 -53.41
C ARG A 6 65.34 -10.33 -53.35
N LYS A 7 64.90 -10.20 -52.09
CA LYS A 7 63.79 -9.40 -51.53
C LYS A 7 62.39 -10.06 -51.42
N GLY A 8 62.01 -10.30 -50.16
CA GLY A 8 60.63 -10.29 -49.71
C GLY A 8 60.62 -10.05 -48.20
N LYS A 9 60.52 -8.78 -47.78
CA LYS A 9 60.30 -8.40 -46.38
C LYS A 9 58.94 -8.97 -45.96
N LEU A 10 58.91 -9.97 -45.08
CA LEU A 10 57.67 -10.34 -44.40
C LEU A 10 57.53 -9.43 -43.19
N ALA A 11 56.72 -8.39 -43.38
CA ALA A 11 56.35 -7.44 -42.35
C ALA A 11 55.57 -8.15 -41.24
N THR A 12 55.96 -7.84 -40.01
CA THR A 12 55.28 -8.18 -38.77
C THR A 12 53.86 -7.61 -38.79
N CYS A 13 52.86 -8.43 -39.07
CA CYS A 13 51.47 -8.10 -38.76
C CYS A 13 51.16 -8.56 -37.33
N VAL A 14 51.53 -7.73 -36.35
CA VAL A 14 50.88 -7.77 -35.05
C VAL A 14 49.45 -7.34 -35.28
N ALA A 15 48.51 -8.28 -35.20
CA ALA A 15 47.09 -7.97 -35.11
C ALA A 15 46.87 -7.23 -33.79
N ILE A 16 46.87 -5.90 -33.85
CA ILE A 16 46.32 -5.06 -32.78
C ILE A 16 44.81 -5.30 -32.83
N LEU A 17 44.33 -6.21 -31.99
CA LEU A 17 42.94 -6.25 -31.58
C LEU A 17 42.66 -4.93 -30.85
N GLY A 18 42.24 -3.93 -31.63
CA GLY A 18 41.70 -2.68 -31.12
C GLY A 18 40.41 -3.00 -30.36
N PHE A 19 40.54 -3.20 -29.05
CA PHE A 19 39.44 -2.98 -28.12
C PHE A 19 39.04 -1.51 -28.23
N VAL A 20 38.15 -1.19 -29.17
CA VAL A 20 37.32 0.01 -29.06
C VAL A 20 36.37 -0.30 -27.91
N GLY A 21 36.81 0.00 -26.69
CA GLY A 21 35.94 0.12 -25.54
C GLY A 21 34.96 1.22 -25.87
N LEU A 22 33.77 0.84 -26.36
CA LEU A 22 32.63 1.73 -26.44
C LEU A 22 32.22 1.98 -24.98
N SER A 23 32.88 2.96 -24.36
CA SER A 23 32.47 3.53 -23.09
C SER A 23 31.13 4.23 -23.34
N ILE A 24 30.05 3.46 -23.27
CA ILE A 24 28.71 4.00 -23.12
C ILE A 24 28.71 4.64 -21.73
N SER A 25 29.10 5.91 -21.68
CA SER A 25 28.83 6.76 -20.54
C SER A 25 27.32 6.79 -20.41
N SER A 26 26.79 6.08 -19.42
CA SER A 26 25.40 6.20 -19.00
C SER A 26 25.20 7.65 -18.57
N ALA A 27 24.83 8.53 -19.49
CA ALA A 27 24.28 9.82 -19.12
C ALA A 27 23.12 9.50 -18.16
N PRO A 28 23.06 10.12 -16.97
CA PRO A 28 21.90 9.96 -16.12
C PRO A 28 20.70 10.36 -16.97
N GLY A 29 19.81 9.40 -17.20
CA GLY A 29 18.64 9.61 -18.04
C GLY A 29 17.93 10.85 -17.55
N ALA A 30 17.89 11.88 -18.39
CA ALA A 30 17.01 13.01 -18.19
C ALA A 30 15.58 12.46 -18.34
N PHE A 31 15.02 11.93 -17.26
CA PHE A 31 13.59 11.70 -17.18
C PHE A 31 12.96 13.09 -17.29
N ALA A 32 12.23 13.33 -18.38
CA ALA A 32 11.43 14.52 -18.51
C ALA A 32 10.52 14.59 -17.27
N GLU A 33 10.62 15.68 -16.50
CA GLU A 33 9.70 15.94 -15.40
C GLU A 33 8.29 15.90 -15.97
N SER A 34 7.48 14.96 -15.47
CA SER A 34 6.07 14.92 -15.83
C SER A 34 5.42 16.21 -15.33
N PRO A 35 4.64 16.92 -16.17
CA PRO A 35 3.92 18.12 -15.74
C PRO A 35 2.79 17.81 -14.74
N SER A 36 2.51 16.53 -14.48
CA SER A 36 1.51 16.13 -13.49
C SER A 36 1.96 16.53 -12.08
N PRO A 37 1.07 17.16 -11.27
CA PRO A 37 1.35 17.45 -9.88
C PRO A 37 1.85 16.21 -9.13
N ALA A 38 2.78 16.41 -8.19
CA ALA A 38 3.12 15.36 -7.23
C ALA A 38 1.82 14.87 -6.57
N ASN A 39 1.62 13.55 -6.52
CA ASN A 39 0.44 12.93 -5.94
C ASN A 39 -0.91 13.19 -6.67
N TYR A 40 -0.90 13.53 -7.96
CA TYR A 40 -2.13 13.75 -8.75
C TYR A 40 -3.10 12.57 -8.70
N ASP A 41 -2.57 11.35 -8.55
CA ASP A 41 -3.30 10.11 -8.48
C ASP A 41 -3.44 9.57 -7.04
N ASN A 42 -3.27 10.38 -5.99
CA ASN A 42 -3.37 9.91 -4.60
C ASN A 42 -2.56 8.60 -4.37
N GLN A 43 -1.33 8.53 -4.86
CA GLN A 43 -0.42 7.39 -4.74
C GLN A 43 -1.01 6.07 -5.25
N GLY A 44 -1.74 6.10 -6.38
CA GLY A 44 -2.39 4.93 -6.98
C GLY A 44 -1.43 3.77 -7.26
N TYR A 45 -0.15 4.06 -7.50
CA TYR A 45 0.91 3.05 -7.64
C TYR A 45 0.99 2.05 -6.47
N LYS A 46 0.59 2.45 -5.25
CA LYS A 46 0.60 1.60 -4.05
C LYS A 46 -0.27 0.36 -4.22
N ILE A 47 -1.36 0.45 -4.96
CA ILE A 47 -2.26 -0.68 -5.24
C ILE A 47 -1.48 -1.77 -5.99
N PHE A 48 -0.83 -1.39 -7.09
CA PHE A 48 -0.04 -2.31 -7.91
C PHE A 48 1.21 -2.84 -7.19
N ALA A 49 1.84 -2.01 -6.36
CA ALA A 49 2.99 -2.43 -5.57
C ALA A 49 2.59 -3.47 -4.52
N ALA A 50 1.51 -3.21 -3.77
CA ALA A 50 0.98 -4.13 -2.77
C ALA A 50 0.49 -5.44 -3.40
N GLN A 51 -0.21 -5.37 -4.54
CA GLN A 51 -0.68 -6.57 -5.24
C GLN A 51 0.47 -7.47 -5.69
N ARG A 52 1.54 -6.88 -6.26
CA ARG A 52 2.73 -7.65 -6.68
C ARG A 52 3.55 -8.21 -5.52
N ALA A 53 3.57 -7.52 -4.38
CA ALA A 53 4.36 -7.91 -3.22
C ALA A 53 3.67 -8.94 -2.31
N THR A 54 2.35 -9.02 -2.37
CA THR A 54 1.53 -9.89 -1.52
C THR A 54 1.41 -11.29 -2.13
N PRO A 55 1.69 -12.37 -1.37
CA PRO A 55 1.52 -13.73 -1.86
C PRO A 55 0.08 -14.00 -2.31
N GLU A 56 -0.09 -14.78 -3.38
CA GLU A 56 -1.41 -15.10 -3.94
C GLU A 56 -2.36 -15.71 -2.90
N THR A 57 -1.83 -16.57 -2.02
CA THR A 57 -2.57 -17.18 -0.92
C THR A 57 -3.15 -16.14 0.04
N ASN A 58 -2.48 -15.01 0.22
CA ASN A 58 -2.93 -13.91 1.09
C ASN A 58 -3.88 -12.96 0.36
N LEU A 59 -4.02 -13.07 -0.97
CA LEU A 59 -4.97 -12.30 -1.77
C LEU A 59 -6.28 -13.05 -2.04
N THR A 60 -6.23 -14.38 -2.12
CA THR A 60 -7.34 -15.23 -2.59
C THR A 60 -7.95 -16.14 -1.54
N ALA A 61 -7.29 -16.33 -0.38
CA ALA A 61 -7.88 -17.11 0.70
C ALA A 61 -9.19 -16.48 1.18
N ASN A 62 -10.11 -17.35 1.60
CA ASN A 62 -11.43 -16.95 2.09
C ASN A 62 -11.50 -17.05 3.61
N SER A 63 -11.95 -15.97 4.25
CA SER A 63 -12.34 -15.95 5.66
C SER A 63 -13.45 -14.94 5.86
N VAL A 64 -14.37 -15.19 6.79
CA VAL A 64 -15.46 -14.27 7.16
C VAL A 64 -15.25 -13.66 8.55
N ASN A 65 -14.05 -13.83 9.12
CA ASN A 65 -13.77 -13.50 10.52
C ASN A 65 -13.73 -11.99 10.81
N ARG A 66 -13.63 -11.14 9.78
CA ARG A 66 -13.60 -9.68 9.90
C ARG A 66 -14.81 -9.08 9.19
N ASN A 67 -15.60 -8.30 9.92
CA ASN A 67 -16.83 -7.68 9.44
C ASN A 67 -16.85 -6.17 9.78
N LEU A 68 -17.85 -5.42 9.31
CA LEU A 68 -17.94 -3.97 9.53
C LEU A 68 -18.06 -3.63 11.02
N ALA A 69 -18.81 -4.42 11.79
CA ALA A 69 -18.99 -4.18 13.22
C ALA A 69 -17.66 -4.22 13.96
N THR A 70 -16.87 -5.29 13.76
CA THR A 70 -15.53 -5.44 14.34
C THR A 70 -14.54 -4.40 13.78
N PHE A 71 -14.63 -4.07 12.50
CA PHE A 71 -13.81 -3.03 11.88
C PHE A 71 -14.02 -1.65 12.52
N TYR A 72 -15.27 -1.25 12.78
CA TYR A 72 -15.57 0.03 13.39
C TYR A 72 -15.39 0.03 14.91
N ALA A 73 -15.61 -1.10 15.60
CA ALA A 73 -15.41 -1.20 17.06
C ALA A 73 -13.97 -0.90 17.52
N LEU A 74 -12.99 -1.11 16.63
CA LEU A 74 -11.59 -0.77 16.92
C LEU A 74 -11.26 0.70 16.68
N ARG A 75 -12.20 1.52 16.21
CA ARG A 75 -11.99 2.91 15.84
C ARG A 75 -12.80 3.85 16.72
N GLN A 76 -12.23 5.01 16.99
CA GLN A 76 -12.96 6.10 17.61
C GLN A 76 -13.98 6.68 16.61
N TYR A 77 -13.65 6.80 15.33
CA TYR A 77 -14.63 7.20 14.32
C TYR A 77 -14.29 6.62 12.95
N PRO A 78 -15.26 6.56 12.01
CA PRO A 78 -14.98 6.21 10.62
C PRO A 78 -13.86 7.08 10.05
N GLY A 79 -12.70 6.47 9.81
CA GLY A 79 -11.51 7.18 9.36
C GLY A 79 -10.35 7.17 10.36
N SER A 80 -10.62 7.06 11.67
CA SER A 80 -9.57 7.02 12.68
C SER A 80 -8.66 5.79 12.53
N PRO A 81 -7.39 5.87 12.97
CA PRO A 81 -6.57 4.69 13.17
C PRO A 81 -7.29 3.70 14.10
N PRO A 82 -7.25 2.38 13.81
CA PRO A 82 -7.72 1.37 14.74
C PRO A 82 -6.76 1.22 15.93
N ARG A 83 -7.33 0.98 17.11
CA ARG A 83 -6.59 0.55 18.29
C ARG A 83 -6.04 -0.87 18.08
N ILE A 84 -4.97 -1.21 18.79
CA ILE A 84 -4.35 -2.53 18.75
C ILE A 84 -5.15 -3.48 19.64
N PRO A 85 -5.75 -4.56 19.09
CA PRO A 85 -6.68 -5.43 19.83
C PRO A 85 -5.99 -6.66 20.45
N HIS A 86 -4.66 -6.71 20.47
CA HIS A 86 -3.87 -7.81 20.99
C HIS A 86 -2.63 -7.24 21.70
N GLU A 87 -2.01 -8.08 22.53
CA GLU A 87 -0.76 -7.74 23.20
C GLU A 87 0.34 -7.46 22.17
N VAL A 88 1.17 -6.45 22.46
CA VAL A 88 2.43 -6.18 21.77
C VAL A 88 3.44 -5.63 22.77
N ASP A 89 4.70 -6.00 22.62
CA ASP A 89 5.78 -5.46 23.46
C ASP A 89 6.19 -4.07 22.94
N LEU A 90 5.83 -3.03 23.69
CA LEU A 90 6.19 -1.64 23.38
C LEU A 90 7.49 -1.19 24.04
N THR A 91 8.26 -2.11 24.64
CA THR A 91 9.52 -1.71 25.24
C THR A 91 10.43 -1.11 24.16
N PHE A 92 10.98 0.07 24.45
CA PHE A 92 12.01 0.74 23.63
C PHE A 92 13.35 -0.01 23.67
N SER A 93 13.34 -1.33 23.91
CA SER A 93 14.49 -2.19 24.20
C SER A 93 15.25 -2.63 22.95
N GLY A 94 14.82 -2.21 21.76
CA GLY A 94 15.50 -2.51 20.49
C GLY A 94 15.20 -3.90 19.92
N ASN A 95 14.43 -4.74 20.63
CA ASN A 95 13.76 -5.91 20.05
C ASN A 95 12.38 -5.45 19.56
N GLU A 96 12.39 -4.69 18.47
CA GLU A 96 11.22 -4.02 17.92
C GLU A 96 10.10 -5.03 17.63
N THR A 97 8.88 -4.77 18.13
CA THR A 97 7.69 -5.48 17.64
C THR A 97 7.60 -5.22 16.14
N ASP A 98 7.99 -6.21 15.33
CA ASP A 98 7.91 -6.17 13.87
C ASP A 98 6.44 -6.34 13.46
N CYS A 99 5.69 -5.24 13.57
CA CYS A 99 4.30 -5.13 13.14
C CYS A 99 4.17 -5.59 11.68
N LEU A 100 5.18 -5.27 10.86
CA LEU A 100 5.19 -5.51 9.43
C LEU A 100 5.39 -6.98 9.07
N SER A 101 5.98 -7.80 9.96
CA SER A 101 6.06 -9.27 9.79
C SER A 101 4.71 -9.90 9.46
N CYS A 102 3.63 -9.38 10.06
CA CYS A 102 2.26 -9.84 9.86
C CYS A 102 1.42 -8.84 9.05
N HIS A 103 1.58 -7.53 9.28
CA HIS A 103 0.69 -6.53 8.69
C HIS A 103 1.16 -6.00 7.33
N ALA A 104 2.40 -6.21 6.87
CA ALA A 104 2.84 -5.69 5.57
C ALA A 104 2.16 -6.40 4.39
N LYS A 105 2.03 -7.73 4.48
CA LYS A 105 1.49 -8.60 3.41
C LYS A 105 0.33 -9.47 3.90
N GLY A 106 -0.11 -9.27 5.14
CA GLY A 106 -1.09 -10.12 5.79
C GLY A 106 -0.56 -11.54 5.95
N GLY A 107 -1.48 -12.48 6.20
CA GLY A 107 -1.17 -13.89 6.38
C GLY A 107 -1.95 -14.47 7.54
N TYR A 108 -2.05 -15.78 7.60
CA TYR A 108 -2.70 -16.46 8.71
C TYR A 108 -1.77 -16.43 9.93
N SER A 109 -2.23 -15.90 11.05
CA SER A 109 -1.58 -16.06 12.35
C SER A 109 -2.18 -17.26 13.08
N PRO A 110 -1.41 -18.34 13.30
CA PRO A 110 -1.87 -19.48 14.09
C PRO A 110 -2.19 -19.10 15.54
N GLU A 111 -1.41 -18.18 16.12
CA GLU A 111 -1.58 -17.67 17.48
C GLU A 111 -2.98 -17.07 17.69
N PHE A 112 -3.44 -16.26 16.73
CA PHE A 112 -4.75 -15.62 16.81
C PHE A 112 -5.87 -16.39 16.11
N GLY A 113 -5.56 -17.50 15.44
CA GLY A 113 -6.49 -18.26 14.61
C GLY A 113 -7.17 -17.43 13.50
N LYS A 114 -6.49 -16.39 13.02
CA LYS A 114 -7.06 -15.33 12.16
C LYS A 114 -6.05 -14.83 11.15
N PHE A 115 -6.54 -14.30 10.04
CA PHE A 115 -5.69 -13.59 9.09
C PHE A 115 -5.41 -12.16 9.57
N ALA A 116 -4.14 -11.76 9.55
CA ALA A 116 -3.71 -10.41 9.87
C ALA A 116 -4.16 -9.43 8.77
N PRO A 117 -4.83 -8.31 9.12
CA PRO A 117 -5.18 -7.29 8.16
C PRO A 117 -3.93 -6.57 7.63
N VAL A 118 -3.91 -6.30 6.33
CA VAL A 118 -2.82 -5.57 5.69
C VAL A 118 -2.88 -4.09 6.08
N THR A 119 -1.74 -3.49 6.40
CA THR A 119 -1.65 -2.03 6.59
C THR A 119 -1.70 -1.32 5.23
N PRO A 120 -2.49 -0.25 5.07
CA PRO A 120 -2.49 0.51 3.82
C PRO A 120 -1.24 1.38 3.65
N HIS A 121 -0.39 1.49 4.67
CA HIS A 121 0.78 2.37 4.71
C HIS A 121 2.00 1.69 5.38
N PRO A 122 2.57 0.64 4.76
CA PRO A 122 3.72 -0.09 5.31
C PRO A 122 4.99 0.77 5.45
N GLU A 123 5.08 1.88 4.73
CA GLU A 123 6.18 2.85 4.81
C GLU A 123 6.19 3.68 6.10
N ASN A 124 5.05 3.79 6.79
CA ASN A 124 4.93 4.52 8.06
C ASN A 124 5.25 3.58 9.23
N VAL A 125 6.54 3.34 9.45
CA VAL A 125 7.04 2.30 10.36
C VAL A 125 6.81 2.59 11.85
N LEU A 126 6.61 3.86 12.24
CA LEU A 126 6.34 4.28 13.61
C LEU A 126 4.85 4.10 13.97
N CYS A 127 4.36 2.86 13.89
CA CYS A 127 2.95 2.48 14.00
C CYS A 127 2.26 3.05 15.26
N TYR A 128 2.97 3.05 16.40
CA TYR A 128 2.45 3.46 17.70
C TYR A 128 2.22 4.95 17.87
N GLN A 129 2.65 5.78 16.91
CA GLN A 129 2.27 7.19 16.86
C GLN A 129 0.76 7.38 16.65
N CYS A 130 0.11 6.40 16.02
CA CYS A 130 -1.31 6.46 15.67
C CYS A 130 -2.10 5.27 16.23
N HIS A 131 -1.49 4.09 16.32
CA HIS A 131 -2.11 2.87 16.81
C HIS A 131 -1.76 2.65 18.28
N ALA A 132 -2.70 2.97 19.16
CA ALA A 132 -2.54 2.77 20.60
C ALA A 132 -3.11 1.42 21.08
N GLN A 133 -2.50 0.84 22.11
CA GLN A 133 -3.09 -0.25 22.88
C GLN A 133 -4.21 0.28 23.80
N VAL A 134 -5.15 -0.60 24.13
CA VAL A 134 -6.16 -0.34 25.17
C VAL A 134 -5.70 -1.01 26.46
N THR A 135 -5.25 -0.23 27.42
CA THR A 135 -4.76 -0.74 28.72
C THR A 135 -5.86 -0.86 29.77
N THR A 136 -6.95 -0.11 29.63
CA THR A 136 -8.14 -0.19 30.47
C THR A 136 -9.37 0.31 29.71
N THR A 137 -10.55 -0.15 30.13
CA THR A 137 -11.84 0.41 29.70
C THR A 137 -12.41 1.43 30.70
N ASP A 138 -11.76 1.60 31.85
CA ASP A 138 -12.19 2.55 32.87
C ASP A 138 -11.97 3.98 32.38
N LEU A 139 -12.98 4.82 32.59
CA LEU A 139 -12.90 6.23 32.27
C LEU A 139 -12.22 6.98 33.42
N PHE A 140 -11.29 7.87 33.09
CA PHE A 140 -10.74 8.81 34.08
C PHE A 140 -11.83 9.78 34.58
N VAL A 141 -12.71 10.21 33.67
CA VAL A 141 -13.90 11.01 33.94
C VAL A 141 -14.98 10.62 32.93
N GLU A 142 -16.24 10.67 33.35
CA GLU A 142 -17.38 10.41 32.48
C GLU A 142 -17.35 11.29 31.21
N THR A 143 -17.73 10.70 30.09
CA THR A 143 -17.77 11.38 28.79
C THR A 143 -19.04 11.02 28.03
N ASN A 144 -19.68 12.02 27.44
CA ASN A 144 -20.81 11.86 26.54
C ASN A 144 -20.37 11.82 25.06
N TRP A 145 -19.07 11.61 24.81
CA TRP A 145 -18.54 11.54 23.46
C TRP A 145 -19.23 10.42 22.66
N GLN A 146 -19.63 10.74 21.42
CA GLN A 146 -20.25 9.80 20.50
C GLN A 146 -19.51 9.87 19.16
N SER A 147 -19.39 8.71 18.51
CA SER A 147 -18.82 8.62 17.18
C SER A 147 -19.77 9.21 16.12
N ILE A 148 -19.25 9.44 14.92
CA ILE A 148 -20.08 9.76 13.75
C ILE A 148 -20.54 8.48 13.06
N ASN A 149 -21.68 8.54 12.39
CA ASN A 149 -22.19 7.41 11.64
C ASN A 149 -21.24 7.02 10.50
N PRO A 150 -20.93 5.72 10.32
CA PRO A 150 -20.25 5.22 9.14
C PRO A 150 -20.93 5.68 7.85
N PRO A 151 -20.16 5.87 6.76
CA PRO A 151 -20.77 6.22 5.49
C PRO A 151 -21.68 5.09 5.01
N LYS A 152 -22.78 5.48 4.33
CA LYS A 152 -23.67 4.50 3.69
C LYS A 152 -22.96 3.82 2.53
N LEU A 153 -23.10 2.51 2.44
CA LEU A 153 -22.57 1.70 1.35
C LEU A 153 -23.57 1.63 0.18
N GLY A 154 -23.09 1.25 -1.00
CA GLY A 154 -23.95 0.94 -2.15
C GLY A 154 -24.63 2.14 -2.80
N LEU A 155 -24.04 3.34 -2.73
CA LEU A 155 -24.58 4.57 -3.33
C LEU A 155 -24.24 4.72 -4.82
N SER A 156 -24.34 3.63 -5.58
CA SER A 156 -24.17 3.69 -7.04
C SER A 156 -25.26 4.53 -7.67
N PHE A 157 -24.89 5.40 -8.63
CA PHE A 157 -25.87 6.25 -9.33
C PHE A 157 -26.81 5.42 -10.21
N LEU A 158 -26.26 4.42 -10.93
CA LEU A 158 -27.03 3.42 -11.67
C LEU A 158 -26.85 2.04 -11.02
N SER A 159 -27.82 1.14 -11.23
CA SER A 159 -27.82 -0.20 -10.65
C SER A 159 -26.60 -1.04 -10.99
N THR A 160 -25.97 -0.82 -12.14
CA THR A 160 -24.76 -1.53 -12.59
C THR A 160 -23.49 -0.69 -12.48
N SER A 161 -23.59 0.56 -12.02
CA SER A 161 -22.40 1.41 -11.84
C SER A 161 -21.56 0.94 -10.65
N PRO A 162 -20.22 1.03 -10.74
CA PRO A 162 -19.35 0.82 -9.60
C PRO A 162 -19.78 1.72 -8.42
N PRO A 163 -19.80 1.21 -7.18
CA PRO A 163 -20.08 2.04 -6.02
C PRO A 163 -19.00 3.11 -5.85
N PRO A 164 -19.34 4.33 -5.45
CA PRO A 164 -18.34 5.35 -5.20
C PRO A 164 -17.51 5.03 -3.94
N ILE A 165 -16.29 5.56 -3.85
CA ILE A 165 -15.44 5.47 -2.67
C ILE A 165 -16.00 6.42 -1.61
N PRO A 166 -16.51 5.93 -0.47
CA PRO A 166 -17.26 6.75 0.47
C PRO A 166 -16.39 7.40 1.56
N HIS A 167 -15.06 7.33 1.42
CA HIS A 167 -14.09 7.84 2.38
C HIS A 167 -12.94 8.57 1.69
N ASN A 168 -12.18 9.35 2.47
CA ASN A 168 -10.95 9.99 1.99
C ASN A 168 -9.87 8.93 1.67
N LEU A 169 -9.01 9.20 0.68
CA LEU A 169 -7.92 8.32 0.27
C LEU A 169 -6.64 8.51 1.07
N GLN A 170 -6.46 9.62 1.77
CA GLN A 170 -5.29 9.90 2.59
C GLN A 170 -5.09 8.76 3.63
N MET A 171 -3.90 8.14 3.63
CA MET A 171 -3.52 6.97 4.43
C MET A 171 -4.34 5.71 4.12
N ARG A 172 -5.03 5.67 2.97
CA ARG A 172 -5.92 4.59 2.49
C ARG A 172 -5.78 4.39 0.98
N GLU A 173 -4.65 4.77 0.42
CA GLU A 173 -4.35 4.73 -1.02
C GLU A 173 -4.23 3.30 -1.52
N ASN A 174 -3.79 2.37 -0.66
CA ASN A 174 -3.74 0.94 -0.94
C ASN A 174 -5.12 0.28 -0.75
N CYS A 175 -5.99 0.38 -1.75
CA CYS A 175 -7.37 -0.14 -1.69
C CYS A 175 -7.44 -1.64 -1.32
N ILE A 176 -6.51 -2.46 -1.84
CA ILE A 176 -6.55 -3.91 -1.62
C ILE A 176 -6.26 -4.30 -0.16
N ALA A 177 -5.68 -3.40 0.65
CA ALA A 177 -5.43 -3.66 2.07
C ALA A 177 -6.73 -3.88 2.88
N CYS A 178 -7.83 -3.27 2.44
CA CYS A 178 -9.14 -3.39 3.09
C CYS A 178 -10.16 -4.16 2.26
N HIS A 179 -10.00 -4.18 0.93
CA HIS A 179 -10.98 -4.73 0.00
C HIS A 179 -10.62 -6.11 -0.56
N THR A 180 -9.41 -6.64 -0.31
CA THR A 180 -8.94 -7.91 -0.91
C THR A 180 -8.33 -8.84 0.14
N GLY A 181 -8.43 -10.14 -0.11
CA GLY A 181 -7.87 -11.17 0.76
C GLY A 181 -8.76 -11.58 1.94
N PRO A 182 -8.34 -12.62 2.67
CA PRO A 182 -9.11 -13.23 3.76
C PRO A 182 -9.29 -12.28 4.95
N ALA A 183 -8.38 -11.33 5.15
CA ALA A 183 -8.48 -10.32 6.19
C ALA A 183 -9.23 -9.06 5.74
N ALA A 184 -9.71 -8.97 4.49
CA ALA A 184 -10.61 -7.90 4.08
C ALA A 184 -11.92 -7.98 4.85
N VAL A 185 -12.54 -6.82 5.06
CA VAL A 185 -13.86 -6.73 5.70
C VAL A 185 -14.89 -7.37 4.78
N ALA A 186 -15.58 -8.40 5.27
CA ALA A 186 -16.42 -9.27 4.45
C ALA A 186 -17.45 -8.52 3.60
N GLU A 187 -18.11 -7.51 4.17
CA GLU A 187 -19.18 -6.76 3.52
C GLU A 187 -18.71 -5.79 2.41
N ILE A 188 -17.41 -5.47 2.38
CA ILE A 188 -16.81 -4.59 1.35
C ILE A 188 -15.71 -5.30 0.55
N ARG A 189 -15.55 -6.61 0.72
CA ARG A 189 -14.60 -7.42 -0.04
C ARG A 189 -15.00 -7.42 -1.52
N ILE A 190 -14.01 -7.36 -2.39
CA ILE A 190 -14.18 -7.43 -3.84
C ILE A 190 -13.47 -8.66 -4.40
N GLU A 191 -14.02 -9.20 -5.49
CA GLU A 191 -13.47 -10.36 -6.21
C GLU A 191 -12.65 -9.94 -7.45
N HIS A 192 -12.62 -8.66 -7.77
CA HIS A 192 -12.03 -8.13 -9.01
C HIS A 192 -10.85 -7.18 -8.75
N ALA A 193 -10.06 -7.48 -7.72
CA ALA A 193 -8.83 -6.75 -7.41
C ALA A 193 -7.81 -6.80 -8.58
N GLY A 194 -7.85 -7.87 -9.39
CA GLY A 194 -7.03 -8.04 -10.59
C GLY A 194 -7.21 -6.98 -11.68
N ARG A 195 -8.23 -6.10 -11.57
CA ARG A 195 -8.41 -4.96 -12.48
C ARG A 195 -7.38 -3.83 -12.26
N GLY A 196 -6.61 -3.89 -11.17
CA GLY A 196 -5.40 -3.08 -10.94
C GLY A 196 -5.67 -1.63 -10.53
N ASP A 197 -6.37 -0.86 -11.36
CA ASP A 197 -6.73 0.53 -11.04
C ASP A 197 -8.20 0.62 -10.58
N CYS A 198 -8.39 0.52 -9.27
CA CYS A 198 -9.73 0.65 -8.67
C CYS A 198 -10.37 2.02 -8.98
N ARG A 199 -9.55 3.07 -9.10
CA ARG A 199 -10.01 4.46 -9.20
C ARG A 199 -10.39 4.86 -10.62
N GLN A 200 -10.06 4.04 -11.61
CA GLN A 200 -10.61 4.14 -12.96
C GLN A 200 -12.14 4.02 -12.98
N CYS A 201 -12.69 3.21 -12.07
CA CYS A 201 -14.13 2.91 -12.01
C CYS A 201 -14.80 3.44 -10.74
N HIS A 202 -14.11 3.37 -9.60
CA HIS A 202 -14.62 3.82 -8.31
C HIS A 202 -14.21 5.27 -8.05
N ALA A 203 -15.08 6.22 -8.40
CA ALA A 203 -14.86 7.63 -8.13
C ALA A 203 -15.01 7.97 -6.65
N THR A 204 -14.21 8.92 -6.14
CA THR A 204 -14.38 9.44 -4.78
C THR A 204 -15.67 10.26 -4.68
N VAL A 205 -16.42 10.09 -3.60
CA VAL A 205 -17.53 11.02 -3.32
C VAL A 205 -16.93 12.39 -3.04
N VAL A 206 -17.22 13.37 -3.92
CA VAL A 206 -16.98 14.77 -3.60
C VAL A 206 -18.01 15.15 -2.55
N GLN A 207 -17.60 15.39 -1.31
CA GLN A 207 -18.46 16.05 -0.33
C GLN A 207 -18.76 17.46 -0.88
N THR A 208 -19.90 17.62 -1.52
CA THR A 208 -20.39 18.91 -2.03
C THR A 208 -21.00 19.77 -0.92
N ALA A 209 -21.23 19.19 0.26
CA ALA A 209 -21.65 19.95 1.44
C ALA A 209 -20.46 20.77 1.98
N PRO A 210 -20.64 22.07 2.27
CA PRO A 210 -19.61 22.88 2.88
C PRO A 210 -19.10 22.24 4.18
N LEU A 211 -17.78 22.18 4.36
CA LEU A 211 -17.18 21.81 5.63
C LEU A 211 -17.71 22.77 6.70
N LYS A 212 -18.41 22.24 7.71
CA LYS A 212 -18.82 23.06 8.86
C LYS A 212 -17.54 23.50 9.57
N VAL A 213 -17.29 24.81 9.59
CA VAL A 213 -16.16 25.38 10.32
C VAL A 213 -16.40 25.12 11.81
N PHE A 214 -15.40 24.54 12.48
CA PHE A 214 -15.42 24.41 13.92
C PHE A 214 -15.26 25.81 14.52
N GLU A 215 -16.34 26.36 15.05
CA GLU A 215 -16.31 27.58 15.84
C GLU A 215 -15.99 27.21 17.29
N ARG A 216 -14.80 27.60 17.76
CA ARG A 216 -14.56 27.67 19.22
C ARG A 216 -15.43 28.79 19.76
N LYS A 217 -16.45 28.43 20.54
CA LYS A 217 -17.11 29.37 21.46
C LYS A 217 -16.30 29.49 22.74
#